data_AF-A0A3D8QQ37-F1
#
_entry.id   AF-A0A3D8QQ37-F1
#
_cell.length_a   1.000
_cell.length_b   1.000
_cell.length_c   1.000
_cell.angle_alpha   90.00
_cell.angle_beta   90.00
_cell.angle_gamma   90.00
#
_symmetry.space_group_name_H-M   'P 1'
#
loop_
_entity.id
_entity.type
_entity.pdbx_description
1 polymer ?
#
loop_
_entity_poly.entity_id
_entity_poly.type
_entity_poly.pdbx_seq_one_letter_code
_entity_poly.pdbx_strand_id
1 'polypeptide(L)'
;MLSDPTGRRILRDRPRISSKTLSVNYLRSLPENTVGRAYVDWLDREGVSPDTRDAVQYIDDEECAYVMQRYRESHDFYHALTGLPVFIEGEVALKAFEFANTLLPMTGLSTVAILKFKPAERGRFFNIYLPWAISNGLTSKEVINVYWEEILEKDVGELRSELGIQQPVDLREIRKQERARKRAEKEAREAR
;
A
#
# COMPACT_ATOMS: atom_id res chain seq x y z
N MET A 1 -11.94 -2.50 13.66
CA MET A 1 -12.37 -3.91 13.41
C MET A 1 -13.64 -4.31 14.13
N LEU A 2 -13.71 -4.46 15.47
CA LEU A 2 -14.95 -4.93 16.15
C LEU A 2 -16.18 -4.02 15.94
N SER A 3 -15.97 -2.72 15.73
CA SER A 3 -17.01 -1.75 15.38
C SER A 3 -17.61 -1.98 13.98
N ASP A 4 -16.87 -2.64 13.08
CA ASP A 4 -17.24 -2.82 11.68
C ASP A 4 -17.84 -4.23 11.45
N PRO A 5 -18.98 -4.38 10.73
CA PRO A 5 -19.56 -5.69 10.45
C PRO A 5 -18.64 -6.65 9.71
N THR A 6 -17.91 -6.16 8.69
CA THR A 6 -16.94 -6.94 7.94
C THR A 6 -15.72 -7.26 8.80
N GLY A 7 -15.26 -6.28 9.60
CA GLY A 7 -14.21 -6.48 10.59
C GLY A 7 -14.53 -7.62 11.57
N ARG A 8 -15.75 -7.66 12.15
CA ARG A 8 -16.19 -8.77 13.01
C ARG A 8 -16.21 -10.11 12.29
N ARG A 9 -16.64 -10.15 11.02
CA ARG A 9 -16.62 -11.36 10.21
C ARG A 9 -15.19 -11.87 10.01
N ILE A 10 -14.26 -10.98 9.67
CA ILE A 10 -12.84 -11.28 9.52
C ILE A 10 -12.23 -11.84 10.81
N LEU A 11 -12.55 -11.25 11.97
CA LEU A 11 -12.03 -11.71 13.27
C LEU A 11 -12.54 -13.10 13.67
N ARG A 12 -13.75 -13.46 13.24
CA ARG A 12 -14.33 -14.79 13.44
C ARG A 12 -13.75 -15.81 12.47
N ASP A 13 -13.73 -15.50 11.18
CA ASP A 13 -13.38 -16.46 10.13
C ASP A 13 -11.86 -16.68 10.04
N ARG A 14 -11.09 -15.69 10.49
CA ARG A 14 -9.62 -15.67 10.52
C ARG A 14 -8.91 -16.06 9.22
N PRO A 15 -9.32 -15.55 8.04
CA PRO A 15 -8.69 -15.89 6.77
C PRO A 15 -7.23 -15.41 6.69
N ARG A 16 -6.41 -16.16 5.95
CA ARG A 16 -4.98 -15.90 5.76
C ARG A 16 -4.67 -15.56 4.32
N ILE A 17 -3.80 -14.58 4.12
CA ILE A 17 -3.36 -14.13 2.81
C ILE A 17 -1.94 -14.66 2.58
N SER A 18 -1.82 -15.65 1.68
CA SER A 18 -0.56 -16.30 1.31
C SER A 18 -0.69 -16.92 -0.09
N SER A 19 0.39 -17.38 -0.71
CA SER A 19 0.32 -18.09 -1.99
C SER A 19 -0.46 -19.40 -1.93
N LYS A 20 -0.64 -19.97 -0.73
CA LYS A 20 -1.44 -21.19 -0.52
C LYS A 20 -2.94 -20.93 -0.62
N THR A 21 -3.37 -19.73 -0.25
CA THR A 21 -4.78 -19.33 -0.20
C THR A 21 -5.16 -18.44 -1.38
N LEU A 22 -4.21 -17.72 -1.96
CA LEU A 22 -4.35 -16.90 -3.16
C LEU A 22 -3.52 -17.47 -4.31
N SER A 23 -4.21 -18.00 -5.33
CA SER A 23 -3.57 -18.45 -6.55
C SER A 23 -3.13 -17.25 -7.41
N VAL A 24 -1.84 -16.92 -7.37
CA VAL A 24 -1.26 -15.83 -8.19
C VAL A 24 -1.55 -16.05 -9.68
N ASN A 25 -1.52 -17.29 -10.15
CA ASN A 25 -1.84 -17.62 -11.55
C ASN A 25 -3.31 -17.33 -11.90
N TYR A 26 -4.23 -17.59 -10.97
CA TYR A 26 -5.63 -17.22 -11.15
C TYR A 26 -5.78 -15.71 -11.26
N LEU A 27 -5.15 -14.96 -10.35
CA LEU A 27 -5.22 -13.50 -10.36
C LEU A 27 -4.66 -12.88 -11.64
N ARG A 28 -3.61 -13.47 -12.24
CA ARG A 28 -3.09 -13.05 -13.56
C ARG A 28 -4.10 -13.24 -14.69
N SER A 29 -4.98 -14.25 -14.59
CA SER A 29 -6.03 -14.50 -15.58
C SER A 29 -7.23 -13.55 -15.48
N LEU A 30 -7.35 -12.80 -14.39
CA LEU A 30 -8.44 -11.87 -14.19
C LEU A 30 -8.33 -10.64 -15.13
N PRO A 31 -9.46 -9.99 -15.46
CA PRO A 31 -9.48 -8.75 -16.22
C PRO A 31 -8.65 -7.63 -15.57
N GLU A 32 -8.05 -6.76 -16.40
CA GLU A 32 -7.14 -5.67 -16.00
C GLU A 32 -7.73 -4.69 -14.98
N ASN A 33 -9.05 -4.54 -14.97
CA ASN A 33 -9.74 -3.63 -14.08
C ASN A 33 -10.05 -4.23 -12.70
N THR A 34 -9.71 -5.50 -12.44
CA THR A 34 -10.03 -6.15 -11.16
C THR A 34 -8.99 -5.89 -10.07
N VAL A 35 -9.41 -5.98 -8.81
CA VAL A 35 -8.53 -5.86 -7.63
C VAL A 35 -7.40 -6.90 -7.67
N GLY A 36 -7.75 -8.15 -7.98
CA GLY A 36 -6.82 -9.27 -8.05
C GLY A 36 -5.77 -9.08 -9.14
N ARG A 37 -6.18 -8.58 -10.31
CA ARG A 37 -5.25 -8.28 -11.39
C ARG A 37 -4.34 -7.10 -11.03
N ALA A 38 -4.89 -6.02 -10.49
CA ALA A 38 -4.11 -4.88 -10.00
C ALA A 38 -3.09 -5.27 -8.92
N TYR A 39 -3.46 -6.21 -8.03
CA TYR A 39 -2.57 -6.74 -7.01
C TYR A 39 -1.39 -7.49 -7.61
N VAL A 40 -1.62 -8.44 -8.53
CA VAL A 40 -0.51 -9.21 -9.12
C VAL A 40 0.34 -8.38 -10.07
N ASP A 41 -0.26 -7.46 -10.84
CA ASP A 41 0.51 -6.53 -11.67
C ASP A 41 1.45 -5.68 -10.79
N TRP A 42 1.01 -5.28 -9.58
CA TRP A 42 1.85 -4.60 -8.61
C TRP A 42 2.95 -5.51 -8.04
N LEU A 43 2.63 -6.75 -7.65
CA LEU A 43 3.63 -7.73 -7.18
C LEU A 43 4.73 -7.96 -8.22
N ASP A 44 4.33 -8.18 -9.47
CA ASP A 44 5.23 -8.41 -10.60
C ASP A 44 6.08 -7.16 -10.90
N ARG A 45 5.51 -5.95 -10.76
CA ARG A 45 6.23 -4.66 -10.93
C ARG A 45 7.26 -4.41 -9.83
N GLU A 46 6.96 -4.77 -8.59
CA GLU A 46 7.84 -4.54 -7.43
C GLU A 46 8.78 -5.71 -7.15
N GLY A 47 8.56 -6.88 -7.77
CA GLY A 47 9.40 -8.07 -7.62
C GLY A 47 9.26 -8.73 -6.25
N VAL A 48 8.07 -8.68 -5.66
CA VAL A 48 7.75 -9.21 -4.32
C VAL A 48 6.74 -10.35 -4.38
N SER A 49 6.59 -11.10 -3.29
CA SER A 49 5.66 -12.23 -3.17
C SER A 49 4.80 -12.11 -1.91
N PRO A 50 3.53 -12.57 -1.92
CA PRO A 50 2.66 -12.60 -0.74
C PRO A 50 3.27 -13.38 0.44
N ASP A 51 4.17 -14.34 0.17
CA ASP A 51 4.77 -15.21 1.20
C ASP A 51 5.94 -14.58 1.96
N THR A 52 6.31 -13.34 1.64
CA THR A 52 7.46 -12.67 2.28
C THR A 52 7.16 -12.18 3.70
N ARG A 53 5.94 -12.42 4.22
CA ARG A 53 5.45 -11.86 5.49
C ARG A 53 5.70 -12.82 6.66
N ASP A 54 6.63 -12.45 7.53
CA ASP A 54 6.91 -13.18 8.76
C ASP A 54 5.71 -13.21 9.72
N ALA A 55 5.54 -14.36 10.39
CA ALA A 55 4.57 -14.52 11.45
C ALA A 55 4.81 -13.52 12.59
N VAL A 56 3.73 -12.91 13.10
CA VAL A 56 3.75 -12.08 14.29
C VAL A 56 4.15 -12.93 15.50
N GLN A 57 5.06 -12.39 16.29
CA GLN A 57 5.56 -12.97 17.53
C GLN A 57 5.38 -11.94 18.65
N TYR A 58 5.42 -12.38 19.91
CA TYR A 58 5.44 -11.51 21.09
C TYR A 58 4.16 -10.66 21.30
N ILE A 59 2.99 -11.21 20.94
CA ILE A 59 1.68 -10.66 21.30
C ILE A 59 0.89 -11.77 21.98
N ASP A 60 0.56 -11.60 23.25
CA ASP A 60 -0.09 -12.64 24.07
C ASP A 60 -1.58 -12.75 23.75
N ASP A 61 -2.24 -11.63 23.46
CA ASP A 61 -3.65 -11.62 23.08
C ASP A 61 -3.82 -12.17 21.67
N GLU A 62 -4.53 -13.29 21.55
CA GLU A 62 -4.66 -14.06 20.31
C GLU A 62 -5.37 -13.27 19.21
N GLU A 63 -6.41 -12.50 19.56
CA GLU A 63 -7.14 -11.67 18.60
C GLU A 63 -6.26 -10.52 18.11
N CYS A 64 -5.55 -9.83 19.00
CA CYS A 64 -4.58 -8.79 18.65
C CYS A 64 -3.44 -9.34 17.78
N ALA A 65 -2.90 -10.52 18.11
CA ALA A 65 -1.89 -11.20 17.32
C ALA A 65 -2.40 -11.46 15.89
N TYR A 66 -3.66 -11.91 15.76
CA TYR A 66 -4.30 -12.10 14.48
C TYR A 66 -4.52 -10.78 13.71
N VAL A 67 -4.99 -9.71 14.37
CA VAL A 67 -5.15 -8.38 13.76
C VAL A 67 -3.84 -7.89 13.18
N MET A 68 -2.76 -7.97 13.96
CA MET A 68 -1.43 -7.54 13.53
C MET A 68 -0.89 -8.41 12.39
N GLN A 69 -1.18 -9.70 12.41
CA GLN A 69 -0.81 -10.60 11.33
C GLN A 69 -1.55 -10.28 10.04
N ARG A 70 -2.88 -10.11 10.11
CA ARG A 70 -3.69 -9.74 8.94
C ARG A 70 -3.25 -8.40 8.37
N TYR A 71 -2.95 -7.42 9.22
CA TYR A 71 -2.38 -6.14 8.78
C TYR A 71 -1.08 -6.35 7.99
N ARG A 72 -0.16 -7.21 8.44
CA ARG A 72 1.09 -7.50 7.72
C ARG A 72 0.84 -8.17 6.37
N GLU A 73 -0.09 -9.12 6.31
CA GLU A 73 -0.39 -9.88 5.09
C GLU A 73 -1.18 -9.03 4.07
N SER A 74 -2.03 -8.12 4.55
CA SER A 74 -2.82 -7.23 3.70
C SER A 74 -2.04 -6.01 3.21
N HIS A 75 -0.83 -5.78 3.74
CA HIS A 75 -0.05 -4.58 3.45
C HIS A 75 0.26 -4.40 1.95
N ASP A 76 0.57 -5.49 1.26
CA ASP A 76 0.83 -5.46 -0.18
C ASP A 76 -0.43 -5.07 -0.98
N PHE A 77 -1.64 -5.40 -0.50
CA PHE A 77 -2.87 -4.91 -1.10
C PHE A 77 -3.00 -3.39 -0.94
N TYR A 78 -2.55 -2.81 0.17
CA TYR A 78 -2.60 -1.35 0.35
C TYR A 78 -1.67 -0.64 -0.63
N HIS A 79 -0.49 -1.21 -0.87
CA HIS A 79 0.38 -0.73 -1.94
C HIS A 79 -0.27 -0.84 -3.32
N ALA A 80 -0.85 -1.99 -3.68
CA ALA A 80 -1.51 -2.17 -4.97
C ALA A 80 -2.72 -1.24 -5.14
N LEU A 81 -3.50 -1.05 -4.08
CA LEU A 81 -4.67 -0.16 -4.07
C LEU A 81 -4.26 1.29 -4.34
N THR A 82 -3.18 1.74 -3.71
CA THR A 82 -2.70 3.13 -3.79
C THR A 82 -1.76 3.34 -4.98
N GLY A 83 -1.08 2.31 -5.47
CA GLY A 83 -0.03 2.39 -6.49
C GLY A 83 1.34 2.82 -5.96
N LEU A 84 1.53 2.87 -4.63
CA LEU A 84 2.81 3.25 -4.04
C LEU A 84 3.84 2.09 -4.17
N PRO A 85 5.09 2.38 -4.53
CA PRO A 85 6.15 1.36 -4.68
C PRO A 85 6.81 0.99 -3.35
N VAL A 86 7.59 -0.09 -3.32
CA VAL A 86 8.23 -0.63 -2.08
C VAL A 86 9.58 0.00 -1.73
N PHE A 87 10.09 0.95 -2.52
CA PHE A 87 11.29 1.68 -2.10
C PHE A 87 10.95 2.70 -1.01
N ILE A 88 11.94 3.04 -0.19
CA ILE A 88 11.83 3.84 1.05
C ILE A 88 10.85 5.02 0.97
N GLU A 89 10.84 5.79 -0.13
CA GLU A 89 9.93 6.93 -0.28
C GLU A 89 8.46 6.53 -0.39
N GLY A 90 8.15 5.46 -1.14
CA GLY A 90 6.80 4.91 -1.25
C GLY A 90 6.35 4.21 0.02
N GLU A 91 7.24 3.46 0.67
CA GLU A 91 7.00 2.83 1.99
C GLU A 91 6.59 3.86 3.05
N VAL A 92 7.36 4.93 3.20
CA VAL A 92 7.07 5.97 4.20
C VAL A 92 5.79 6.73 3.87
N ALA A 93 5.50 6.96 2.59
CA ALA A 93 4.22 7.53 2.15
C ALA A 93 3.04 6.63 2.52
N LEU A 94 3.15 5.32 2.26
CA LEU A 94 2.10 4.37 2.61
C LEU A 94 1.94 4.26 4.12
N LYS A 95 3.03 4.23 4.89
CA LYS A 95 2.99 4.17 6.35
C LYS A 95 2.33 5.40 6.97
N ALA A 96 2.52 6.58 6.39
CA ALA A 96 1.80 7.78 6.80
C ALA A 96 0.28 7.63 6.56
N PHE A 97 -0.12 7.04 5.42
CA PHE A 97 -1.52 6.74 5.13
C PHE A 97 -2.08 5.69 6.10
N GLU A 98 -1.36 4.59 6.32
CA GLU A 98 -1.77 3.53 7.25
C GLU A 98 -1.92 4.07 8.67
N PHE A 99 -1.03 4.97 9.11
CA PHE A 99 -1.17 5.62 10.41
C PHE A 99 -2.43 6.46 10.50
N ALA A 100 -2.68 7.31 9.50
CA ALA A 100 -3.90 8.11 9.46
C ALA A 100 -5.19 7.26 9.39
N ASN A 101 -5.15 6.10 8.74
CA ASN A 101 -6.31 5.23 8.55
C ASN A 101 -6.57 4.25 9.70
N THR A 102 -5.52 3.75 10.36
CA THR A 102 -5.62 2.66 11.36
C THR A 102 -5.17 3.05 12.75
N LEU A 103 -4.45 4.16 12.88
CA LEU A 103 -3.83 4.64 14.13
C LEU A 103 -2.85 3.64 14.79
N LEU A 104 -2.41 2.60 14.08
CA LEU A 104 -1.41 1.65 14.58
C LEU A 104 -0.09 2.39 14.88
N PRO A 105 0.41 2.44 16.12
CA PRO A 105 1.58 3.28 16.47
C PRO A 105 2.83 2.98 15.64
N MET A 106 3.03 1.72 15.26
CA MET A 106 4.21 1.29 14.49
C MET A 106 4.25 1.89 13.07
N THR A 107 3.11 2.14 12.43
CA THR A 107 3.07 2.81 11.12
C THR A 107 3.53 4.26 11.27
N GLY A 108 3.05 4.96 12.30
CA GLY A 108 3.51 6.31 12.63
C GLY A 108 5.01 6.37 12.91
N LEU A 109 5.53 5.48 13.76
CA LEU A 109 6.96 5.42 14.08
C LEU A 109 7.85 5.16 12.85
N SER A 110 7.37 4.34 11.91
CA SER A 110 8.14 4.04 10.70
C SER A 110 8.37 5.27 9.80
N THR A 111 7.51 6.31 9.91
CA THR A 111 7.67 7.55 9.14
C THR A 111 8.93 8.33 9.49
N VAL A 112 9.56 8.06 10.64
CA VAL A 112 10.88 8.62 11.03
C VAL A 112 11.97 8.31 9.99
N ALA A 113 11.78 7.29 9.15
CA ALA A 113 12.66 7.01 8.02
C ALA A 113 12.78 8.18 7.01
N ILE A 114 11.90 9.19 7.06
CA ILE A 114 12.04 10.46 6.34
C ILE A 114 13.38 11.17 6.59
N LEU A 115 14.02 10.93 7.74
CA LEU A 115 15.35 11.46 8.05
C LEU A 115 16.40 10.98 7.05
N LYS A 116 16.20 9.82 6.40
CA LYS A 116 17.11 9.27 5.38
C LYS A 116 16.92 9.87 3.98
N PHE A 117 15.89 10.69 3.76
CA PHE A 117 15.53 11.19 2.43
C PHE A 117 16.50 12.27 1.94
N LYS A 118 16.75 12.27 0.63
CA LYS A 118 17.41 13.39 -0.07
C LYS A 118 16.49 14.62 -0.11
N PRO A 119 17.03 15.83 -0.33
CA PRO A 119 16.21 17.05 -0.40
C PRO A 119 15.03 16.97 -1.38
N ALA A 120 15.24 16.38 -2.57
CA ALA A 120 14.17 16.20 -3.55
C ALA A 120 13.08 15.22 -3.07
N GLU A 121 13.48 14.13 -2.40
CA GLU A 121 12.56 13.13 -1.83
C GLU A 121 11.74 13.75 -0.68
N ARG A 122 12.38 14.53 0.21
CA ARG A 122 11.68 15.27 1.26
C ARG A 122 10.68 16.27 0.68
N GLY A 123 11.08 17.01 -0.36
CA GLY A 123 10.19 17.96 -1.04
C GLY A 123 8.94 17.28 -1.59
N ARG A 124 9.07 16.13 -2.27
CA ARG A 124 7.92 15.36 -2.76
C ARG A 124 7.07 14.81 -1.62
N PHE A 125 7.70 14.30 -0.57
CA PHE A 125 6.96 13.78 0.58
C PHE A 125 6.08 14.85 1.23
N PHE A 126 6.65 16.00 1.61
CA PHE A 126 5.89 17.03 2.31
C PHE A 126 4.87 17.76 1.42
N ASN A 127 5.12 17.88 0.11
CA ASN A 127 4.23 18.63 -0.78
C ASN A 127 3.17 17.76 -1.46
N ILE A 128 3.39 16.44 -1.58
CA ILE A 128 2.51 15.54 -2.34
C ILE A 128 2.01 14.43 -1.42
N TYR A 129 2.92 13.59 -0.92
CA TYR A 129 2.52 12.32 -0.30
C TYR A 129 1.97 12.47 1.11
N LEU A 130 2.52 13.35 1.95
CA LEU A 130 2.02 13.56 3.30
C LEU A 130 0.62 14.21 3.32
N PRO A 131 0.35 15.29 2.56
CA PRO A 131 -1.00 15.83 2.44
C PRO A 131 -1.99 14.79 1.90
N TRP A 132 -1.58 14.03 0.87
CA TRP A 132 -2.39 12.95 0.32
C TRP A 132 -2.69 11.86 1.37
N ALA A 133 -1.67 11.41 2.10
CA ALA A 133 -1.77 10.35 3.10
C ALA A 133 -2.69 10.74 4.25
N ILE A 134 -2.58 11.97 4.76
CA ILE A 134 -3.46 12.49 5.82
C ILE A 134 -4.88 12.61 5.29
N SER A 135 -5.06 13.25 4.12
CA SER A 135 -6.39 13.46 3.56
C SER A 135 -7.10 12.14 3.29
N ASN A 136 -6.44 11.18 2.63
CA ASN A 136 -7.04 9.88 2.31
C ASN A 136 -7.18 9.03 3.56
N GLY A 137 -6.18 8.98 4.44
CA GLY A 137 -6.23 8.13 5.63
C GLY A 137 -7.37 8.51 6.57
N LEU A 138 -7.63 9.81 6.76
CA LEU A 138 -8.69 10.30 7.64
C LEU A 138 -10.10 10.23 7.05
N THR A 139 -10.26 10.31 5.73
CA THR A 139 -11.58 10.32 5.08
C THR A 139 -12.01 8.98 4.53
N SER A 140 -11.06 8.07 4.29
CA SER A 140 -11.35 6.74 3.76
C SER A 140 -11.89 5.79 4.83
N LYS A 141 -12.58 4.74 4.38
CA LYS A 141 -12.91 3.60 5.25
C LYS A 141 -11.62 2.88 5.67
N GLU A 142 -11.65 2.27 6.85
CA GLU A 142 -10.50 1.51 7.38
C GLU A 142 -10.16 0.34 6.44
N VAL A 143 -8.98 0.36 5.81
CA VAL A 143 -8.59 -0.67 4.82
C VAL A 143 -8.36 -2.05 5.45
N ILE A 144 -8.15 -2.09 6.77
CA ILE A 144 -8.00 -3.34 7.53
C ILE A 144 -9.30 -4.15 7.62
N ASN A 145 -10.46 -3.50 7.42
CA ASN A 145 -11.77 -4.16 7.41
C ASN A 145 -12.16 -4.68 6.02
N VAL A 146 -11.28 -4.56 5.01
CA VAL A 146 -11.53 -5.09 3.68
C VAL A 146 -11.32 -6.61 3.67
N TYR A 147 -12.33 -7.33 3.19
CA TYR A 147 -12.27 -8.78 3.00
C TYR A 147 -11.67 -9.11 1.63
N TRP A 148 -10.35 -8.89 1.51
CA TRP A 148 -9.59 -8.97 0.26
C TRP A 148 -9.86 -10.24 -0.55
N GLU A 149 -9.98 -11.37 0.14
CA GLU A 149 -10.17 -12.70 -0.43
C GLU A 149 -11.49 -12.85 -1.20
N GLU A 150 -12.52 -12.05 -0.87
CA GLU A 150 -13.84 -12.10 -1.52
C GLU A 150 -14.00 -11.08 -2.65
N ILE A 151 -13.12 -10.07 -2.74
CA ILE A 151 -13.28 -8.94 -3.64
C ILE A 151 -12.27 -8.93 -4.80
N LEU A 152 -11.54 -10.03 -5.00
CA LEU A 152 -10.46 -10.13 -6.00
C LEU A 152 -10.95 -9.87 -7.43
N GLU A 153 -12.18 -10.26 -7.74
CA GLU A 153 -12.79 -10.07 -9.07
C GLU A 153 -13.51 -8.73 -9.22
N LYS A 154 -13.65 -7.96 -8.12
CA LYS A 154 -14.30 -6.66 -8.14
C LYS A 154 -13.47 -5.65 -8.92
N ASP A 155 -14.14 -4.69 -9.54
CA ASP A 155 -13.47 -3.55 -10.17
C ASP A 155 -12.68 -2.73 -9.12
N VAL A 156 -11.41 -2.47 -9.40
CA VAL A 156 -10.50 -1.76 -8.49
C VAL A 156 -10.84 -0.27 -8.36
N GLY A 157 -11.38 0.33 -9.43
CA GLY A 157 -11.89 1.70 -9.42
C GLY A 157 -13.12 1.83 -8.53
N GLU A 158 -14.06 0.88 -8.65
CA GLU A 158 -15.23 0.80 -7.77
C GLU A 158 -14.81 0.65 -6.30
N LEU A 159 -13.87 -0.26 -6.01
CA LEU A 159 -13.35 -0.43 -4.65
C LEU A 159 -12.74 0.88 -4.10
N ARG A 160 -11.91 1.55 -4.89
CA ARG A 160 -11.30 2.84 -4.51
C ARG A 160 -12.38 3.88 -4.20
N SER A 161 -13.41 3.99 -5.03
CA SER A 161 -14.54 4.88 -4.80
C SER A 161 -15.31 4.53 -3.53
N GLU A 162 -15.58 3.25 -3.28
CA GLU A 162 -16.30 2.79 -2.07
C GLU A 162 -15.53 3.04 -0.78
N LEU A 163 -14.20 2.92 -0.84
CA LEU A 163 -13.31 3.20 0.28
C LEU A 163 -13.05 4.69 0.43
N GLY A 164 -13.32 5.53 -0.57
CA GLY A 164 -12.98 6.94 -0.57
C GLY A 164 -11.49 7.20 -0.77
N ILE A 165 -10.80 6.31 -1.48
CA ILE A 165 -9.36 6.39 -1.72
C ILE A 165 -9.09 6.89 -3.13
N GLN A 166 -8.34 7.99 -3.21
CA GLN A 166 -7.77 8.51 -4.44
C GLN A 166 -6.31 8.08 -4.54
N GLN A 167 -5.85 7.72 -5.72
CA GLN A 167 -4.44 7.39 -5.89
C GLN A 167 -3.57 8.67 -5.87
N PRO A 168 -2.41 8.63 -5.21
CA PRO A 168 -1.42 9.69 -5.36
C PRO A 168 -0.80 9.63 -6.75
N VAL A 169 -0.06 10.69 -7.11
CA VAL A 169 0.72 10.70 -8.35
C VAL A 169 1.74 9.56 -8.33
N ASP A 170 1.91 8.85 -9.46
CA ASP A 170 2.85 7.73 -9.55
C ASP A 170 4.30 8.22 -9.30
N LEU A 171 4.87 7.73 -8.21
CA LEU A 171 6.20 8.09 -7.75
C LEU A 171 7.31 7.67 -8.72
N ARG A 172 7.15 6.54 -9.41
CA ARG A 172 8.11 6.06 -10.41
C ARG A 172 8.09 7.00 -11.62
N GLU A 173 6.91 7.45 -12.05
CA GLU A 173 6.79 8.41 -13.15
C GLU A 173 7.41 9.76 -12.80
N ILE A 174 7.16 10.30 -11.60
CA ILE A 174 7.82 11.54 -11.16
C ILE A 174 9.34 11.39 -11.19
N ARG A 175 9.89 10.32 -10.60
CA ARG A 175 11.34 10.10 -10.56
C ARG A 175 11.93 9.90 -11.96
N LYS A 176 11.19 9.27 -12.88
CA LYS A 176 11.59 9.11 -14.29
C LYS A 176 11.68 10.46 -15.00
N GLN A 177 10.66 11.30 -14.85
CA GLN A 177 10.64 12.66 -15.41
C GLN A 177 11.76 13.53 -14.85
N GLU A 178 12.01 13.49 -13.54
CA GLU A 178 13.12 14.24 -12.93
C GLU A 178 14.50 13.81 -13.46
N ARG A 179 14.71 12.49 -13.66
CA ARG A 179 15.96 11.96 -14.22
C ARG A 179 16.14 12.40 -15.68
N ALA A 180 15.07 12.33 -16.47
CA ALA A 180 15.09 12.78 -17.86
C ALA A 180 15.41 14.27 -17.97
N ARG A 181 14.79 15.11 -17.11
CA ARG A 181 15.05 16.55 -17.05
C ARG A 181 16.52 16.84 -16.72
N LYS A 182 17.07 16.22 -15.67
CA LYS A 182 18.48 16.39 -15.28
C LYS A 182 19.45 15.96 -16.37
N ARG A 183 19.12 14.89 -17.11
CA ARG A 183 19.92 14.44 -18.25
C ARG A 183 19.92 15.47 -19.37
N ALA A 184 18.75 15.98 -19.75
CA ALA A 184 18.63 17.01 -20.78
C ALA A 184 19.35 18.32 -20.40
N GLU A 185 19.26 18.75 -19.14
CA GLU A 185 19.98 19.91 -18.62
C GLU A 185 21.51 19.74 -18.70
N LYS A 186 22.00 18.53 -18.39
CA LYS A 186 23.41 18.19 -18.48
C LYS A 186 23.89 18.21 -19.94
N GLU A 187 23.17 17.55 -20.84
CA GLU A 187 23.49 17.50 -22.27
C GLU A 187 23.49 18.92 -22.87
N ALA A 188 22.52 19.78 -22.51
CA ALA A 188 22.47 21.17 -22.95
C ALA A 188 23.61 22.03 -22.41
N ARG A 189 24.13 21.72 -21.22
CA ARG A 189 25.30 22.40 -20.63
C ARG A 189 26.60 21.96 -21.30
N GLU A 190 26.73 20.70 -21.67
CA GLU A 190 27.91 20.13 -22.34
C GLU A 190 27.97 20.53 -23.82
N ALA A 191 26.84 20.89 -24.43
CA ALA A 191 26.75 21.38 -25.80
C ALA A 191 27.03 22.90 -25.95
N ARG A 192 27.31 23.62 -24.85
CA ARG A 192 27.66 25.05 -24.82
C ARG A 192 29.13 25.24 -24.52
#